data_AF-A0A524I0V7-F1
#
_entry.id   AF-A0A524I0V7-F1
#
_cell.length_a   1.000
_cell.length_b   1.000
_cell.length_c   1.000
_cell.angle_alpha   90.00
_cell.angle_beta   90.00
_cell.angle_gamma   90.00
#
_symmetry.space_group_name_H-M   'P 1'
#
loop_
_entity.id
_entity.type
_entity.pdbx_description
1 polymer ?
#
loop_
_entity_poly.entity_id
_entity_poly.type
_entity_poly.pdbx_seq_one_letter_code
_entity_poly.pdbx_strand_id
1 'polypeptide(L)'
;MLAAILFTLGVLAFFVKKDLLTQFMAVEVMLNAGNLAFLALAKSLGKAEGQVIVLFIITVAAAEAVIGLAIIVLIFRQRKTIQTDDLKDLKG
;
A
#
# COMPACT_ATOMS: atom_id res chain seq x y z
N MET A 1 -14.01 12.56 -3.65
CA MET A 1 -14.63 11.86 -2.49
C MET A 1 -14.24 10.39 -2.46
N LEU A 2 -14.42 9.62 -3.54
CA LEU A 2 -14.04 8.19 -3.56
C LEU A 2 -12.58 7.93 -3.14
N ALA A 3 -11.60 8.66 -3.69
CA ALA A 3 -10.20 8.54 -3.30
C ALA A 3 -9.99 8.75 -1.80
N ALA A 4 -10.59 9.78 -1.20
CA ALA A 4 -10.50 10.04 0.24
C ALA A 4 -11.15 8.92 1.07
N ILE A 5 -12.28 8.36 0.62
CA ILE A 5 -12.95 7.23 1.29
C ILE A 5 -12.04 5.99 1.27
N LEU A 6 -11.50 5.64 0.09
CA LEU A 6 -10.60 4.49 -0.05
C LEU A 6 -9.32 4.66 0.76
N PHE A 7 -8.74 5.86 0.75
CA PHE A 7 -7.54 6.15 1.55
C PHE A 7 -7.82 5.98 3.04
N THR A 8 -8.91 6.56 3.56
CA THR A 8 -9.28 6.40 4.97
C THR A 8 -9.59 4.96 5.34
N LEU A 9 -10.25 4.19 4.47
CA LEU A 9 -10.46 2.75 4.69
C LEU A 9 -9.14 1.98 4.74
N GLY A 10 -8.18 2.32 3.87
CA GLY A 10 -6.83 1.76 3.91
C GLY A 10 -6.10 2.08 5.22
N VAL A 11 -6.17 3.34 5.69
CA VAL A 11 -5.61 3.74 6.98
C VAL A 11 -6.24 2.93 8.12
N LEU A 12 -7.57 2.84 8.16
CA LEU A 12 -8.26 2.07 9.19
C LEU A 12 -7.88 0.59 9.14
N ALA A 13 -7.84 -0.02 7.96
CA ALA A 13 -7.42 -1.40 7.79
C ALA A 13 -5.98 -1.63 8.29
N PHE A 14 -5.06 -0.71 8.00
CA PHE A 14 -3.67 -0.80 8.44
C PHE A 14 -3.54 -0.86 9.98
N PHE A 15 -4.29 -0.03 10.70
CA PHE A 15 -4.26 -0.02 12.17
C PHE A 15 -5.05 -1.16 12.82
N VAL A 16 -6.15 -1.60 12.21
CA VAL A 16 -7.03 -2.65 12.77
C VAL A 16 -6.43 -4.04 12.58
N LYS A 17 -5.71 -4.26 11.47
CA LYS A 17 -5.18 -5.57 11.11
C LYS A 17 -3.87 -5.85 11.84
N LYS A 18 -3.70 -7.10 12.25
CA LYS A 18 -2.57 -7.58 13.05
C LYS A 18 -1.66 -8.54 12.30
N ASP A 19 -2.02 -8.90 11.08
CA ASP A 19 -1.19 -9.70 10.20
C ASP A 19 -0.51 -8.79 9.17
N LEU A 20 0.79 -9.00 8.99
CA LEU A 20 1.66 -8.20 8.15
C LEU A 20 1.19 -8.19 6.68
N LEU A 21 0.63 -9.30 6.21
CA LEU A 21 0.11 -9.39 4.84
C LEU A 21 -1.08 -8.45 4.63
N THR A 22 -2.08 -8.45 5.52
CA THR A 22 -3.23 -7.55 5.35
C THR A 22 -2.83 -6.09 5.59
N GLN A 23 -1.89 -5.81 6.48
CA GLN A 23 -1.34 -4.46 6.62
C GLN A 23 -0.65 -3.99 5.34
N PHE A 24 0.14 -4.86 4.69
CA PHE A 24 0.75 -4.57 3.39
C PHE A 24 -0.31 -4.29 2.31
N MET A 25 -1.36 -5.13 2.22
CA MET A 25 -2.48 -4.89 1.30
C MET A 25 -3.21 -3.56 1.58
N ALA A 26 -3.29 -3.13 2.84
CA ALA A 26 -3.88 -1.85 3.21
C ALA A 26 -3.05 -0.67 2.68
N VAL A 27 -1.72 -0.78 2.69
CA VAL A 27 -0.80 0.21 2.08
C VAL A 27 -1.02 0.30 0.58
N GLU A 28 -1.15 -0.83 -0.12
CA GLU A 28 -1.46 -0.85 -1.56
C GLU A 28 -2.79 -0.15 -1.89
N VAL A 29 -3.82 -0.34 -1.06
CA VAL A 29 -5.09 0.38 -1.20
C VAL A 29 -4.92 1.88 -1.00
N MET A 30 -4.11 2.31 -0.02
CA MET A 30 -3.80 3.73 0.20
C MET A 30 -3.06 4.34 -1.00
N LEU A 31 -2.05 3.65 -1.54
CA LEU A 31 -1.32 4.08 -2.74
C LEU A 31 -2.24 4.20 -3.96
N ASN A 32 -3.12 3.23 -4.17
CA ASN A 32 -4.07 3.28 -5.28
C ASN A 32 -5.12 4.38 -5.12
N ALA A 33 -5.55 4.68 -3.88
CA ALA A 33 -6.41 5.82 -3.59
C ALA A 33 -5.73 7.16 -3.91
N GLY A 34 -4.43 7.28 -3.60
CA GLY A 34 -3.60 8.42 -4.02
C GLY A 34 -3.54 8.56 -5.53
N ASN A 35 -3.30 7.46 -6.27
CA ASN A 35 -3.32 7.44 -7.73
C ASN A 35 -4.67 7.89 -8.30
N LEU A 36 -5.78 7.46 -7.71
CA LEU A 36 -7.11 7.91 -8.11
C LEU A 36 -7.30 9.42 -7.90
N ALA A 37 -6.77 9.98 -6.81
CA ALA A 37 -6.82 11.42 -6.57
C ALA A 37 -6.00 12.19 -7.62
N PHE A 38 -4.78 11.73 -7.94
CA PHE A 38 -3.95 12.32 -8.98
C PHE A 38 -4.61 12.23 -10.36
N LEU A 39 -5.18 11.09 -10.70
CA LEU A 39 -5.88 10.90 -11.97
C LEU A 39 -7.11 11.82 -12.08
N ALA A 40 -7.89 11.96 -11.00
CA ALA A 40 -9.03 12.86 -10.96
C ALA A 40 -8.62 14.33 -11.13
N LEU A 41 -7.52 14.74 -10.50
CA LEU A 41 -6.97 16.09 -10.63
C LEU A 41 -6.42 16.35 -12.05
N ALA A 42 -5.69 15.40 -12.61
CA ALA A 42 -5.19 15.47 -13.99
C ALA A 42 -6.34 15.65 -14.98
N LYS A 43 -7.43 14.88 -14.78
CA LYS A 43 -8.65 14.97 -15.56
C LYS A 43 -9.34 16.33 -15.40
N SER A 44 -9.45 16.87 -14.18
CA SER A 44 -10.10 18.18 -13.96
C SER A 44 -9.32 19.35 -14.56
N LEU A 45 -7.99 19.25 -14.62
CA LEU A 45 -7.12 20.26 -15.22
C LEU A 45 -6.94 20.09 -16.74
N GLY A 46 -7.47 19.01 -17.32
CA GLY A 46 -7.28 18.69 -18.74
C GLY A 46 -5.84 18.36 -19.13
N LYS A 47 -4.98 17.99 -18.17
CA LYS A 47 -3.55 17.74 -18.41
C LYS A 47 -3.26 16.24 -18.50
N ALA A 48 -2.90 15.77 -19.70
CA ALA A 48 -2.50 14.38 -19.94
C ALA A 48 -1.22 13.98 -19.19
N GLU A 49 -0.33 14.93 -18.90
CA GLU A 49 0.91 14.69 -18.13
C GLU A 49 0.65 14.08 -16.75
N GLY A 50 -0.46 14.46 -16.09
CA GLY A 50 -0.83 13.90 -14.79
C GLY A 50 -1.24 12.42 -14.87
N GLN A 51 -1.65 11.93 -16.05
CA GLN A 51 -1.91 10.50 -16.27
C GLN A 51 -0.61 9.69 -16.37
N VAL A 52 0.45 10.30 -16.93
CA VAL A 52 1.77 9.66 -17.05
C VAL A 52 2.37 9.40 -15.66
N ILE A 53 2.24 10.37 -14.74
CA ILE A 53 2.69 10.21 -13.35
C ILE A 53 1.99 9.03 -12.67
N VAL A 54 0.68 8.87 -12.86
CA VAL A 54 -0.08 7.74 -12.29
C VAL A 54 0.45 6.39 -12.80
N LEU A 55 0.81 6.30 -14.08
CA LEU A 55 1.40 5.10 -14.67
C LEU A 55 2.76 4.76 -14.04
N PHE A 56 3.59 5.77 -13.78
CA PHE A 56 4.85 5.58 -13.06
C PHE A 56 4.62 5.08 -11.63
N ILE A 57 3.65 5.63 -10.90
CA ILE A 57 3.36 5.18 -9.53
C ILE A 57 2.87 3.72 -9.53
N ILE A 58 2.01 3.32 -10.46
CA ILE A 58 1.57 1.92 -10.59
C ILE A 58 2.76 0.99 -10.86
N THR A 59 3.72 1.42 -11.69
CA THR A 59 4.92 0.63 -11.98
C THR A 59 5.81 0.48 -10.74
N VAL A 60 5.98 1.55 -9.96
CA VAL A 60 6.72 1.51 -8.69
C VAL A 60 6.00 0.63 -7.67
N ALA A 61 4.68 0.75 -7.55
CA ALA A 61 3.87 -0.10 -6.66
C ALA A 61 3.99 -1.58 -7.02
N ALA A 62 4.02 -1.93 -8.31
CA ALA A 62 4.26 -3.31 -8.74
C ALA A 62 5.64 -3.83 -8.29
N ALA A 63 6.69 -3.00 -8.42
CA ALA A 63 8.03 -3.36 -7.96
C ALA A 63 8.09 -3.49 -6.43
N GLU A 64 7.48 -2.55 -5.70
CA GLU A 64 7.35 -2.59 -4.24
C GLU A 64 6.63 -3.85 -3.79
N ALA A 65 5.52 -4.23 -4.42
CA ALA A 65 4.74 -5.39 -4.04
C ALA A 65 5.49 -6.72 -4.21
N VAL A 66 6.32 -6.84 -5.25
CA VAL A 66 7.20 -8.01 -5.41
C VAL A 66 8.20 -8.08 -4.26
N ILE A 67 8.84 -6.96 -3.91
CA ILE A 67 9.84 -6.91 -2.83
C ILE A 67 9.17 -7.15 -1.47
N GLY A 68 8.06 -6.46 -1.19
CA GLY A 68 7.30 -6.57 0.04
C GLY A 68 6.82 -7.99 0.28
N LEU A 69 6.24 -8.64 -0.74
CA LEU A 69 5.80 -10.02 -0.63
C LEU A 69 6.98 -10.99 -0.43
N ALA A 70 8.10 -10.78 -1.11
CA ALA A 70 9.30 -11.59 -0.91
C ALA A 70 9.81 -11.51 0.55
N ILE A 71 9.80 -10.32 1.15
CA ILE A 71 10.15 -10.10 2.56
C ILE A 71 9.14 -10.81 3.47
N ILE A 72 7.84 -10.66 3.23
CA ILE A 72 6.79 -11.31 4.04
C ILE A 72 6.93 -12.84 4.00
N VAL A 73 7.19 -13.42 2.82
CA VAL A 73 7.43 -14.86 2.69
C VAL A 73 8.69 -15.29 3.44
N LEU A 74 9.77 -14.50 3.37
CA LEU A 74 11.00 -14.77 4.12
C LEU A 74 10.74 -14.78 5.64
N ILE A 75 10.01 -13.78 6.15
CA ILE A 75 9.62 -13.70 7.56
C ILE A 75 8.79 -14.93 7.95
N PHE A 76 7.79 -15.29 7.15
CA PHE A 76 6.97 -16.48 7.41
C PHE A 76 7.79 -17.76 7.41
N ARG A 77 8.79 -17.90 6.53
CA ARG A 77 9.68 -19.07 6.51
C ARG A 77 10.52 -19.18 7.78
N GLN A 78 11.00 -18.07 8.32
CA GLN A 78 11.86 -18.04 9.51
C GLN A 78 11.07 -18.12 10.82
N ARG A 79 9.91 -17.45 10.90
CA ARG A 79 9.15 -17.29 12.14
C ARG A 79 7.89 -18.14 12.20
N LYS A 80 7.43 -18.73 11.08
CA LYS A 80 6.15 -19.47 10.95
C LYS A 80 4.90 -18.67 11.35
N THR A 81 5.04 -17.36 11.53
CA THR A 81 3.97 -16.39 11.82
C THR A 81 4.16 -15.17 10.94
N ILE A 82 3.05 -14.51 10.63
CA ILE A 82 3.01 -13.17 9.99
C ILE A 82 2.32 -12.16 10.91
N GLN A 83 2.06 -12.49 12.18
CA GLN A 83 1.45 -11.57 13.13
C GLN A 83 2.47 -10.49 13.50
N THR A 84 2.13 -9.22 13.30
CA THR A 84 3.02 -8.09 13.57
C THR A 84 3.35 -7.94 15.05
N ASP A 85 2.43 -8.36 15.93
CA ASP A 85 2.62 -8.35 17.38
C ASP A 85 3.76 -9.27 17.84
N ASP A 86 4.06 -10.32 17.09
CA ASP A 86 5.10 -11.33 17.39
C ASP A 86 6.49 -10.92 16.86
N LEU A 87 6.57 -9.86 16.04
CA LEU A 87 7.81 -9.39 15.39
C LEU A 87 8.55 -8.31 16.21
N LYS A 88 8.62 -8.48 17.53
CA LYS A 88 9.17 -7.48 18.48
C LYS A 88 10.57 -7.86 19.00
N ASP A 89 11.53 -7.97 18.09
CA ASP A 89 12.89 -8.41 18.42
C ASP A 89 13.83 -7.27 18.85
N LEU A 90 13.52 -6.01 18.50
CA LEU A 90 14.30 -4.84 18.86
C LEU A 90 13.61 -4.06 19.98
N LYS A 91 14.24 -4.04 21.15
CA LYS A 91 13.88 -3.16 22.27
C LYS A 91 15.03 -2.18 22.45
N GLY A 92 14.74 -0.90 22.24
CA GLY A 92 15.60 0.21 22.67
C GLY A 92 15.40 0.47 24.15
#